data_AF-A0A318H632-F1
#
_entry.id   AF-A0A318H632-F1
#
_cell.length_a   1.000
_cell.length_b   1.000
_cell.length_c   1.000
_cell.angle_alpha   90.00
_cell.angle_beta   90.00
_cell.angle_gamma   90.00
#
_symmetry.space_group_name_H-M   'P 1'
#
loop_
_entity.id
_entity.type
_entity.pdbx_description
1 polymer ?
#
loop_
_entity_poly.entity_id
_entity_poly.type
_entity_poly.pdbx_seq_one_letter_code
_entity_poly.pdbx_strand_id
1 'polypeptide(L)'
;MDFLNALIAATPTTAVIIIIAYYLKVYLDKRVEGLAGRLDQIAQTSLDLKKGLRDEERTELVDFRVKIAEWEDFLQNVAFSYTMLPAAAASIEDIAQRDAEFFLKVKVAVVRVGIYLRDQQLEAELMQTVTNLRHAYYPLIFEALPKLIDAQTRLVPLQAKKSAYEKSNMTDFNAALTEQDRDDYAAADAQLTAELKQYSDELVKAYPPIAEDLNKLKEAINVYIYRPIHHTAVDKE
;
A
#
# COMPACT_ATOMS: atom_id res chain seq x y z
N MET A 1 41.70 48.48 -12.92
CA MET A 1 42.76 49.52 -13.03
C MET A 1 43.65 49.31 -14.26
N ASP A 2 43.71 48.12 -14.88
CA ASP A 2 44.71 47.83 -15.94
C ASP A 2 44.34 48.23 -17.38
N PHE A 3 43.05 48.28 -17.76
CA PHE A 3 42.65 48.60 -19.13
C PHE A 3 42.93 50.05 -19.53
N LEU A 4 42.61 51.00 -18.64
CA LEU A 4 42.84 52.44 -18.86
C LEU A 4 44.33 52.78 -18.95
N ASN A 5 45.18 52.15 -18.12
CA ASN A 5 46.62 52.37 -18.14
C ASN A 5 47.28 51.81 -19.41
N ALA A 6 46.79 50.67 -19.94
CA ALA A 6 47.28 50.10 -21.20
C ALA A 6 46.84 50.90 -22.44
N LEU A 7 45.65 51.53 -22.39
CA LEU A 7 45.12 52.32 -23.50
C LEU A 7 45.84 53.67 -23.67
N ILE A 8 46.27 54.28 -22.57
CA ILE A 8 46.98 55.57 -22.54
C ILE A 8 48.42 55.46 -23.07
N ALA A 9 49.05 54.27 -22.96
CA ALA A 9 50.43 54.03 -23.38
C ALA A 9 50.59 53.46 -24.81
N ALA A 10 49.48 53.26 -25.54
CA ALA A 10 49.46 52.53 -26.81
C ALA A 10 49.52 53.47 -28.04
N THR A 11 50.19 53.03 -29.12
CA THR A 11 50.13 53.70 -30.43
C THR A 11 48.71 53.55 -31.04
N PRO A 12 48.28 54.41 -31.98
CA PRO A 12 46.90 54.44 -32.47
C PRO A 12 46.39 53.08 -32.97
N THR A 13 47.25 52.29 -33.60
CA THR A 13 46.92 50.94 -34.10
C THR A 13 46.81 49.90 -32.97
N THR A 14 47.62 49.99 -31.92
CA THR A 14 47.53 49.08 -30.76
C THR A 14 46.35 49.41 -29.85
N ALA A 15 45.98 50.69 -29.72
CA ALA A 15 44.78 51.11 -29.00
C ALA A 15 43.49 50.53 -29.62
N VAL A 16 43.39 50.51 -30.96
CA VAL A 16 42.24 49.93 -31.68
C VAL A 16 42.12 48.43 -31.42
N ILE A 17 43.23 47.69 -31.45
CA ILE A 17 43.24 46.24 -31.17
C ILE A 17 42.80 45.96 -29.73
N ILE A 18 43.26 46.75 -28.76
CA ILE A 18 42.88 46.64 -27.35
C ILE A 18 41.38 46.90 -27.16
N ILE A 19 40.81 47.89 -27.84
CA ILE A 19 39.37 48.20 -27.80
C ILE A 19 38.56 47.03 -28.40
N ILE A 20 38.96 46.51 -29.56
CA ILE A 20 38.29 45.38 -30.22
C ILE A 20 38.32 44.14 -29.31
N ALA A 21 39.47 43.82 -28.73
CA ALA A 21 39.60 42.68 -27.81
C ALA A 21 38.73 42.83 -26.56
N TYR A 22 38.61 44.04 -26.01
CA TYR A 22 37.74 44.32 -24.87
C TYR A 22 36.26 44.18 -25.21
N TYR A 23 35.82 44.75 -26.35
CA TYR A 23 34.44 44.58 -26.81
C TYR A 23 34.10 43.13 -27.10
N LEU A 24 35.05 42.37 -27.69
CA LEU A 24 34.88 40.94 -27.94
C LEU A 24 34.76 40.16 -26.62
N LYS A 25 35.61 40.47 -25.62
CA LYS A 25 35.51 39.87 -24.28
C LYS A 25 34.17 40.15 -23.63
N VAL A 26 33.75 41.43 -23.57
CA VAL A 26 32.46 41.82 -22.98
C VAL A 26 31.28 41.19 -23.72
N TYR A 27 31.36 41.05 -25.04
CA TYR A 27 30.35 40.37 -25.85
C TYR A 27 30.29 38.86 -25.57
N LEU A 28 31.44 38.20 -25.42
CA LEU A 28 31.53 36.79 -25.06
C LEU A 28 31.03 36.55 -23.63
N ASP A 29 31.44 37.35 -22.65
CA ASP A 29 31.02 37.25 -21.25
C ASP A 29 29.49 37.37 -21.13
N LYS A 30 28.88 38.37 -21.80
CA LYS A 30 27.41 38.51 -21.83
C LYS A 30 26.69 37.33 -22.49
N ARG A 31 27.27 36.72 -23.52
CA ARG A 31 26.71 35.52 -24.16
C ARG A 31 26.82 34.30 -23.26
N VAL A 32 27.93 34.15 -22.55
CA VAL A 32 28.18 33.05 -21.61
C VAL A 32 27.26 33.16 -20.41
N GLU A 33 27.08 34.35 -19.82
CA GLU A 33 26.10 34.59 -18.75
C GLU A 33 24.67 34.31 -19.22
N GLY A 34 24.30 34.72 -20.44
CA GLY A 34 22.99 34.42 -21.03
C GLY A 34 22.76 32.93 -21.30
N LEU A 35 23.82 32.17 -21.60
CA LEU A 35 23.77 30.72 -21.74
C LEU A 35 23.71 30.01 -20.38
N ALA A 36 24.50 30.46 -19.40
CA ALA A 36 24.49 29.94 -18.04
C ALA A 36 23.12 30.12 -17.37
N GLY A 37 22.52 31.32 -17.46
CA GLY A 37 21.18 31.56 -16.92
C GLY A 37 20.07 30.73 -17.57
N ARG A 38 20.20 30.40 -18.87
CA ARG A 38 19.28 29.48 -19.57
C ARG A 38 19.49 28.04 -19.13
N LEU A 39 20.73 27.60 -18.94
CA LEU A 39 21.05 26.27 -18.43
C LEU A 39 20.55 26.10 -16.99
N ASP A 40 20.72 27.11 -16.14
CA ASP A 40 20.17 27.11 -14.78
C ASP A 40 18.63 27.04 -14.80
N GLN A 41 17.95 27.78 -15.68
CA GLN A 41 16.49 27.66 -15.85
C GLN A 41 16.05 26.27 -16.31
N ILE A 42 16.78 25.65 -17.24
CA ILE A 42 16.50 24.28 -17.71
C ILE A 42 16.73 23.28 -16.57
N ALA A 43 17.83 23.42 -15.83
CA ALA A 43 18.13 22.59 -14.67
C ALA A 43 17.06 22.72 -13.59
N GLN A 44 16.60 23.94 -13.30
CA GLN A 44 15.53 24.22 -12.35
C GLN A 44 14.20 23.60 -12.79
N THR A 45 13.83 23.78 -14.07
CA THR A 45 12.60 23.22 -14.63
C THR A 45 12.62 21.68 -14.62
N SER A 46 13.76 21.08 -14.98
CA SER A 46 13.96 19.63 -14.90
C SER A 46 13.83 19.12 -13.46
N LEU A 47 14.38 19.87 -12.50
CA LEU A 47 14.34 19.51 -11.09
C LEU A 47 12.93 19.65 -10.50
N ASP A 48 12.16 20.65 -10.95
CA ASP A 48 10.75 20.83 -10.55
C ASP A 48 9.83 19.76 -11.18
N LEU A 49 10.07 19.37 -12.43
CA LEU A 49 9.41 18.19 -13.04
C LEU A 49 9.73 16.90 -12.28
N LYS A 50 11.00 16.69 -11.90
CA LYS A 50 11.42 15.53 -11.11
C LYS A 50 10.78 15.53 -9.71
N LYS A 51 10.61 16.69 -9.07
CA LYS A 51 9.86 16.81 -7.81
C LYS A 51 8.38 16.45 -7.99
N GLY A 52 7.72 16.97 -9.03
CA GLY A 52 6.30 16.69 -9.30
C GLY A 52 6.04 15.20 -9.53
N LEU A 53 6.84 14.56 -10.38
CA LEU A 53 6.74 13.11 -10.62
C LEU A 53 7.00 12.29 -9.34
N ARG A 54 7.89 12.77 -8.47
CA ARG A 54 8.17 12.12 -7.20
C ARG A 54 7.03 12.24 -6.20
N ASP A 55 6.31 13.36 -6.20
CA ASP A 55 5.13 13.54 -5.35
C ASP A 55 4.00 12.60 -5.80
N GLU A 56 3.83 12.38 -7.10
CA GLU A 56 2.91 11.39 -7.66
C GLU A 56 3.34 9.96 -7.26
N GLU A 57 4.60 9.58 -7.50
CA GLU A 57 5.18 8.29 -7.07
C GLU A 57 4.96 8.03 -5.57
N ARG A 58 5.22 9.04 -4.74
CA ARG A 58 5.01 8.96 -3.28
C ARG A 58 3.56 8.72 -2.94
N THR A 59 2.64 9.44 -3.59
CA THR A 59 1.21 9.32 -3.34
C THR A 59 0.74 7.90 -3.64
N GLU A 60 1.17 7.33 -4.76
CA GLU A 60 0.79 5.98 -5.17
C GLU A 60 1.42 4.89 -4.29
N LEU A 61 2.68 5.06 -3.86
CA LEU A 61 3.32 4.15 -2.91
C LEU A 61 2.66 4.16 -1.52
N VAL A 62 2.22 5.34 -1.07
CA VAL A 62 1.49 5.48 0.19
C VAL A 62 0.10 4.85 0.08
N ASP A 63 -0.64 5.10 -1.00
CA ASP A 63 -1.95 4.48 -1.23
C ASP A 63 -1.82 2.95 -1.28
N PHE A 64 -0.86 2.44 -2.03
CA PHE A 64 -0.56 1.01 -2.07
C PHE A 64 -0.33 0.41 -0.68
N ARG A 65 0.50 1.05 0.14
CA ARG A 65 0.76 0.59 1.51
C ARG A 65 -0.51 0.57 2.36
N VAL A 66 -1.36 1.59 2.22
CA VAL A 66 -2.64 1.66 2.96
C VAL A 66 -3.57 0.55 2.49
N LYS A 67 -3.70 0.31 1.18
CA LYS A 67 -4.57 -0.75 0.64
C LYS A 67 -4.12 -2.15 1.02
N ILE A 68 -2.82 -2.40 1.07
CA ILE A 68 -2.29 -3.65 1.61
C ILE A 68 -2.65 -3.82 3.08
N ALA A 69 -2.47 -2.78 3.91
CA ALA A 69 -2.78 -2.86 5.33
C ALA A 69 -4.28 -3.08 5.59
N GLU A 70 -5.16 -2.38 4.85
CA GLU A 70 -6.61 -2.57 4.92
C GLU A 70 -7.02 -4.00 4.53
N TRP A 71 -6.43 -4.53 3.45
CA TRP A 71 -6.71 -5.89 3.00
C TRP A 71 -6.18 -6.95 3.97
N GLU A 72 -4.96 -6.77 4.49
CA GLU A 72 -4.37 -7.67 5.48
C GLU A 72 -5.22 -7.72 6.76
N ASP A 73 -5.63 -6.57 7.29
CA ASP A 73 -6.49 -6.49 8.48
C ASP A 73 -7.81 -7.24 8.25
N PHE A 74 -8.42 -7.10 7.06
CA PHE A 74 -9.58 -7.88 6.70
C PHE A 74 -9.28 -9.40 6.71
N LEU A 75 -8.17 -9.84 6.12
CA LEU A 75 -7.80 -11.26 6.03
C LEU A 75 -7.54 -11.89 7.40
N GLN A 76 -6.91 -11.15 8.33
CA GLN A 76 -6.69 -11.62 9.71
C GLN A 76 -8.00 -11.76 10.49
N ASN A 77 -8.95 -10.86 10.25
CA ASN A 77 -10.16 -10.75 11.04
C ASN A 77 -11.37 -11.48 10.43
N VAL A 78 -11.29 -12.02 9.21
CA VAL A 78 -12.47 -12.52 8.49
C VAL A 78 -13.18 -13.67 9.21
N ALA A 79 -12.43 -14.65 9.75
CA ALA A 79 -13.01 -15.80 10.45
C ALA A 79 -13.64 -15.41 11.80
N PHE A 80 -13.01 -14.48 12.53
CA PHE A 80 -13.56 -13.92 13.77
C PHE A 80 -14.79 -13.06 13.50
N SER A 81 -14.72 -12.20 12.49
CA SER A 81 -15.83 -11.33 12.11
C SER A 81 -17.06 -12.14 11.71
N TYR A 82 -16.86 -13.25 10.98
CA TYR A 82 -17.95 -14.15 10.59
C TYR A 82 -18.65 -14.79 11.80
N THR A 83 -17.88 -15.34 12.74
CA THR A 83 -18.43 -16.03 13.90
C THR A 83 -19.11 -15.09 14.91
N MET A 84 -18.77 -13.80 14.89
CA MET A 84 -19.47 -12.77 15.67
C MET A 84 -20.80 -12.32 15.05
N LEU A 85 -21.07 -12.65 13.78
CA LEU A 85 -22.36 -12.32 13.17
C LEU A 85 -23.48 -13.19 13.74
N PRO A 86 -24.71 -12.66 13.83
CA PRO A 86 -25.87 -13.50 14.06
C PRO A 86 -25.92 -14.60 12.98
N ALA A 87 -26.25 -15.83 13.36
CA ALA A 87 -26.23 -16.96 12.43
C ALA A 87 -27.17 -16.76 11.21
N ALA A 88 -28.22 -15.96 11.36
CA ALA A 88 -29.13 -15.57 10.27
C ALA A 88 -28.58 -14.49 9.31
N ALA A 89 -27.49 -13.80 9.69
CA ALA A 89 -26.85 -12.72 8.92
C ALA A 89 -25.48 -13.15 8.34
N ALA A 90 -25.07 -14.39 8.58
CA ALA A 90 -23.74 -14.88 8.24
C ALA A 90 -23.71 -15.44 6.80
N SER A 91 -23.57 -14.55 5.79
CA SER A 91 -23.50 -14.94 4.37
C SER A 91 -22.06 -15.11 3.86
N ILE A 92 -21.81 -16.24 3.18
CA ILE A 92 -20.52 -16.51 2.52
C ILE A 92 -20.30 -15.57 1.34
N GLU A 93 -21.39 -15.25 0.62
CA GLU A 93 -21.35 -14.38 -0.54
C GLU A 93 -20.87 -12.98 -0.15
N ASP A 94 -21.26 -12.51 1.03
CA ASP A 94 -20.83 -11.20 1.55
C ASP A 94 -19.33 -11.17 1.86
N ILE A 95 -18.78 -12.27 2.39
CA ILE A 95 -17.32 -12.38 2.62
C ILE A 95 -16.57 -12.38 1.30
N ALA A 96 -17.02 -13.18 0.33
CA ALA A 96 -16.39 -13.27 -0.98
C ALA A 96 -16.46 -11.91 -1.73
N GLN A 97 -17.58 -11.19 -1.62
CA GLN A 97 -17.72 -9.85 -2.17
C GLN A 97 -16.78 -8.85 -1.52
N ARG A 98 -16.67 -8.87 -0.17
CA ARG A 98 -15.75 -7.99 0.55
C ARG A 98 -14.29 -8.26 0.23
N ASP A 99 -13.88 -9.53 0.17
CA ASP A 99 -12.52 -9.90 -0.27
C ASP A 99 -12.25 -9.40 -1.69
N ALA A 100 -13.20 -9.62 -2.62
CA ALA A 100 -13.07 -9.15 -3.98
C ALA A 100 -12.94 -7.62 -4.06
N GLU A 101 -13.65 -6.87 -3.22
CA GLU A 101 -13.56 -5.41 -3.14
C GLU A 101 -12.19 -4.95 -2.64
N PHE A 102 -11.70 -5.49 -1.51
CA PHE A 102 -10.38 -5.14 -0.98
C PHE A 102 -9.26 -5.52 -1.94
N PHE A 103 -9.33 -6.74 -2.50
CA PHE A 103 -8.32 -7.21 -3.42
C PHE A 103 -8.33 -6.42 -4.74
N LEU A 104 -9.49 -5.95 -5.20
CA LEU A 104 -9.57 -5.04 -6.34
C LEU A 104 -8.86 -3.71 -6.06
N LYS A 105 -9.02 -3.14 -4.86
CA LYS A 105 -8.29 -1.92 -4.45
C LYS A 105 -6.77 -2.15 -4.47
N VAL A 106 -6.31 -3.29 -3.95
CA VAL A 106 -4.89 -3.68 -4.00
C VAL A 106 -4.41 -3.83 -5.44
N LYS A 107 -5.17 -4.48 -6.33
CA LYS A 107 -4.82 -4.61 -7.75
C LYS A 107 -4.72 -3.26 -8.45
N VAL A 108 -5.64 -2.34 -8.18
CA VAL A 108 -5.60 -0.99 -8.75
C VAL A 108 -4.34 -0.27 -8.26
N ALA A 109 -4.02 -0.34 -6.97
CA ALA A 109 -2.82 0.27 -6.42
C ALA A 109 -1.53 -0.36 -7.01
N VAL A 110 -1.49 -1.68 -7.18
CA VAL A 110 -0.43 -2.42 -7.89
C VAL A 110 -0.20 -1.83 -9.28
N VAL A 111 -1.26 -1.68 -10.07
CA VAL A 111 -1.16 -1.15 -11.44
C VAL A 111 -0.69 0.30 -11.44
N ARG A 112 -1.19 1.12 -10.51
CA ARG A 112 -0.76 2.52 -10.40
C ARG A 112 0.72 2.62 -10.03
N VAL A 113 1.15 1.87 -9.03
CA VAL A 113 2.58 1.81 -8.69
C VAL A 113 3.40 1.35 -9.89
N GLY A 114 2.99 0.32 -10.63
CA GLY A 114 3.72 -0.11 -11.84
C GLY A 114 3.76 0.93 -12.98
N ILE A 115 2.82 1.88 -13.03
CA ILE A 115 2.83 2.98 -14.00
C ILE A 115 3.81 4.10 -13.57
N TYR A 116 3.80 4.45 -12.29
CA TYR A 116 4.52 5.63 -11.78
C TYR A 116 5.90 5.30 -11.23
N LEU A 117 6.10 4.11 -10.67
CA LEU A 117 7.34 3.71 -10.03
C LEU A 117 8.43 3.43 -11.07
N ARG A 118 9.59 4.06 -10.91
CA ARG A 118 10.74 3.85 -11.78
C ARG A 118 11.63 2.69 -11.35
N ASP A 119 11.52 2.28 -10.10
CA ASP A 119 12.33 1.22 -9.51
C ASP A 119 11.66 -0.15 -9.72
N GLN A 120 12.15 -0.88 -10.73
CA GLN A 120 11.65 -2.22 -11.07
C GLN A 120 11.91 -3.25 -9.98
N GLN A 121 12.96 -3.07 -9.16
CA GLN A 121 13.23 -4.00 -8.06
C GLN A 121 12.21 -3.80 -6.95
N LEU A 122 11.95 -2.54 -6.57
CA LEU A 122 10.90 -2.23 -5.60
C LEU A 122 9.53 -2.67 -6.11
N GLU A 123 9.22 -2.49 -7.39
CA GLU A 123 7.99 -3.02 -8.00
C GLU A 123 7.86 -4.54 -7.79
N ALA A 124 8.91 -5.30 -8.08
CA ALA A 124 8.90 -6.76 -7.90
C ALA A 124 8.70 -7.15 -6.43
N GLU A 125 9.34 -6.46 -5.49
CA GLU A 125 9.18 -6.69 -4.05
C GLU A 125 7.73 -6.41 -3.58
N LEU A 126 7.11 -5.34 -4.11
CA LEU A 126 5.71 -5.00 -3.84
C LEU A 126 4.74 -6.10 -4.35
N MET A 127 4.94 -6.58 -5.58
CA MET A 127 4.13 -7.67 -6.15
C MET A 127 4.32 -9.00 -5.42
N GLN A 128 5.57 -9.29 -5.03
CA GLN A 128 5.88 -10.49 -4.26
C GLN A 128 5.20 -10.46 -2.89
N THR A 129 5.15 -9.29 -2.25
CA THR A 129 4.47 -9.14 -0.95
C THR A 129 2.97 -9.44 -1.05
N VAL A 130 2.28 -8.92 -2.08
CA VAL A 130 0.86 -9.23 -2.34
C VAL A 130 0.67 -10.75 -2.53
N THR A 131 1.62 -11.39 -3.23
CA THR A 131 1.60 -12.82 -3.47
C THR A 131 1.81 -13.61 -2.18
N ASN A 132 2.77 -13.22 -1.34
CA ASN A 132 3.05 -13.86 -0.05
C ASN A 132 1.85 -13.77 0.89
N LEU A 133 1.20 -12.60 0.99
CA LEU A 133 -0.02 -12.41 1.78
C LEU A 133 -1.11 -13.40 1.38
N ARG A 134 -1.36 -13.50 0.06
CA ARG A 134 -2.37 -14.42 -0.46
C ARG A 134 -2.03 -15.88 -0.13
N HIS A 135 -0.78 -16.29 -0.33
CA HIS A 135 -0.36 -17.67 -0.06
C HIS A 135 -0.40 -18.03 1.43
N ALA A 136 -0.24 -17.05 2.31
CA ALA A 136 -0.26 -17.29 3.74
C ALA A 136 -1.69 -17.32 4.31
N TYR A 137 -2.55 -16.34 3.96
CA TYR A 137 -3.87 -16.22 4.57
C TYR A 137 -4.95 -17.05 3.88
N TYR A 138 -4.94 -17.16 2.55
CA TYR A 138 -6.05 -17.83 1.84
C TYR A 138 -6.22 -19.30 2.25
N PRO A 139 -5.16 -20.13 2.36
CA PRO A 139 -5.33 -21.51 2.79
C PRO A 139 -6.00 -21.64 4.16
N LEU A 140 -5.58 -20.81 5.13
CA LEU A 140 -6.16 -20.78 6.48
C LEU A 140 -7.64 -20.42 6.45
N ILE A 141 -8.00 -19.41 5.66
CA ILE A 141 -9.39 -18.95 5.51
C ILE A 141 -10.22 -20.03 4.81
N PHE A 142 -9.76 -20.59 3.69
CA PHE A 142 -10.50 -21.61 2.95
C PHE A 142 -10.64 -22.93 3.71
N GLU A 143 -9.74 -23.22 4.66
CA GLU A 143 -9.88 -24.37 5.55
C GLU A 143 -10.88 -24.11 6.69
N ALA A 144 -10.76 -22.97 7.38
CA ALA A 144 -11.55 -22.70 8.58
C ALA A 144 -12.99 -22.26 8.26
N LEU A 145 -13.15 -21.37 7.26
CA LEU A 145 -14.44 -20.71 7.00
C LEU A 145 -15.58 -21.72 6.73
N PRO A 146 -15.44 -22.73 5.86
CA PRO A 146 -16.53 -23.68 5.60
C PRO A 146 -17.00 -24.45 6.84
N LYS A 147 -16.06 -24.80 7.73
CA LYS A 147 -16.36 -25.53 8.97
C LYS A 147 -17.09 -24.64 9.98
N LEU A 148 -16.67 -23.37 10.08
CA LEU A 148 -17.35 -22.36 10.90
C LEU A 148 -18.78 -22.10 10.38
N ILE A 149 -18.95 -22.01 9.06
CA ILE A 149 -20.25 -21.85 8.41
C ILE A 149 -21.18 -23.02 8.72
N ASP A 150 -20.71 -24.26 8.56
CA ASP A 150 -21.51 -25.45 8.83
C ASP A 150 -21.97 -25.49 10.29
N ALA A 151 -21.06 -25.24 11.24
CA ALA A 151 -21.40 -25.20 12.65
C ALA A 151 -22.39 -24.06 12.99
N GLN A 152 -22.21 -22.87 12.41
CA GLN A 152 -23.10 -21.73 12.62
C GLN A 152 -24.49 -21.94 11.98
N THR A 153 -24.55 -22.61 10.83
CA THR A 153 -25.81 -22.98 10.15
C THR A 153 -26.63 -23.95 11.00
N ARG A 154 -25.97 -24.91 11.67
CA ARG A 154 -26.63 -25.85 12.60
C ARG A 154 -27.23 -25.14 13.82
N LEU A 155 -26.62 -24.04 14.27
CA LEU A 155 -27.13 -23.25 15.40
C LEU A 155 -28.37 -22.41 15.07
N VAL A 156 -28.57 -21.99 13.81
CA VAL A 156 -29.71 -21.14 13.37
C VAL A 156 -31.08 -21.67 13.86
N PRO A 157 -31.49 -22.91 13.53
CA PRO A 157 -32.82 -23.41 13.92
C PRO A 157 -32.95 -23.57 15.44
N LEU A 158 -31.85 -23.90 16.14
CA LEU A 158 -31.84 -24.08 17.59
C LEU A 158 -31.99 -22.74 18.32
N GLN A 159 -31.31 -21.69 17.84
CA GLN A 159 -31.47 -20.32 18.34
C GLN A 159 -32.87 -19.78 18.07
N ALA A 160 -33.46 -20.10 16.92
CA ALA A 160 -34.84 -19.72 16.60
C ALA A 160 -35.86 -20.38 17.55
N LYS A 161 -35.72 -21.69 17.82
CA LYS A 161 -36.53 -22.40 18.83
C LYS A 161 -36.41 -21.75 20.21
N LYS A 162 -35.17 -21.54 20.68
CA LYS A 162 -34.90 -20.90 21.98
C LYS A 162 -35.57 -19.53 22.07
N SER A 163 -35.42 -18.70 21.04
CA SER A 163 -36.03 -17.36 20.98
C SER A 163 -37.56 -17.42 20.97
N ALA A 164 -38.17 -18.40 20.29
CA ALA A 164 -39.61 -18.60 20.27
C ALA A 164 -40.14 -19.02 21.64
N TYR A 165 -39.43 -19.92 22.33
CA TYR A 165 -39.76 -20.33 23.70
C TYR A 165 -39.67 -19.15 24.69
N GLU A 166 -38.61 -18.34 24.61
CA GLU A 166 -38.45 -17.14 25.43
C GLU A 166 -39.57 -16.12 25.17
N LYS A 167 -39.92 -15.87 23.90
CA LYS A 167 -41.05 -14.99 23.52
C LYS A 167 -42.41 -15.50 24.01
N SER A 168 -42.54 -16.81 24.21
CA SER A 168 -43.75 -17.41 24.81
C SER A 168 -43.81 -17.25 26.33
N ASN A 169 -42.91 -16.50 26.96
CA ASN A 169 -42.74 -16.48 28.42
C ASN A 169 -42.54 -17.89 29.00
N MET A 170 -41.85 -18.77 28.25
CA MET A 170 -41.59 -20.16 28.62
C MET A 170 -42.85 -21.03 28.77
N THR A 171 -43.95 -20.69 28.09
CA THR A 171 -45.20 -21.47 28.18
C THR A 171 -45.43 -22.40 26.99
N ASP A 172 -44.79 -22.16 25.85
CA ASP A 172 -44.92 -23.01 24.66
C ASP A 172 -43.88 -24.13 24.64
N PHE A 173 -44.19 -25.25 25.29
CA PHE A 173 -43.30 -26.41 25.37
C PHE A 173 -42.98 -27.06 24.01
N ASN A 174 -43.74 -26.78 22.94
CA ASN A 174 -43.40 -27.23 21.60
C ASN A 174 -42.22 -26.44 21.00
N ALA A 175 -41.99 -25.22 21.49
CA ALA A 175 -40.84 -24.39 21.11
C ALA A 175 -39.62 -24.61 22.01
N ALA A 176 -39.76 -25.35 23.12
CA ALA A 176 -38.65 -25.64 24.03
C ALA A 176 -37.60 -26.56 23.38
N LEU A 177 -36.34 -26.37 23.76
CA LEU A 177 -35.24 -27.26 23.31
C LEU A 177 -35.38 -28.63 23.98
N THR A 178 -35.47 -29.67 23.16
CA THR A 178 -35.37 -31.07 23.59
C THR A 178 -33.96 -31.38 24.10
N GLU A 179 -33.76 -32.57 24.68
CA GLU A 179 -32.42 -33.04 25.08
C GLU A 179 -31.47 -33.12 23.87
N GLN A 180 -31.95 -33.70 22.76
CA GLN A 180 -31.22 -33.75 21.49
C GLN A 180 -30.85 -32.34 20.98
N ASP A 181 -31.79 -31.38 21.02
CA ASP A 181 -31.52 -30.01 20.59
C ASP A 181 -30.41 -29.34 21.43
N ARG A 182 -30.28 -29.70 22.71
CA ARG A 182 -29.23 -29.17 23.60
C ARG A 182 -27.88 -29.81 23.31
N ASP A 183 -27.85 -31.11 23.06
CA ASP A 183 -26.64 -31.84 22.69
C ASP A 183 -26.11 -31.34 21.34
N ASP A 184 -26.99 -31.17 20.36
CA ASP A 184 -26.65 -30.62 19.04
C ASP A 184 -26.14 -29.18 19.14
N TYR A 185 -26.76 -28.36 20.01
CA TYR A 185 -26.29 -27.00 20.29
C TYR A 185 -24.89 -27.01 20.89
N ALA A 186 -24.66 -27.83 21.93
CA ALA A 186 -23.37 -27.92 22.61
C ALA A 186 -22.27 -28.45 21.67
N ALA A 187 -22.59 -29.42 20.82
CA ALA A 187 -21.67 -29.96 19.82
C ALA A 187 -21.28 -28.90 18.78
N ALA A 188 -22.25 -28.14 18.24
CA ALA A 188 -21.97 -27.08 17.28
C ALA A 188 -21.18 -25.91 17.90
N ASP A 189 -21.46 -25.54 19.14
CA ASP A 189 -20.72 -24.51 19.88
C ASP A 189 -19.26 -24.94 20.19
N ALA A 190 -19.07 -26.21 20.59
CA ALA A 190 -17.76 -26.80 20.78
C ALA A 190 -16.96 -26.85 19.47
N GLN A 191 -17.62 -27.18 18.35
CA GLN A 191 -17.00 -27.17 17.02
C GLN A 191 -16.57 -25.76 16.62
N LEU A 192 -17.42 -24.74 16.76
CA LEU A 192 -17.05 -23.34 16.49
C LEU A 192 -15.83 -22.91 17.30
N THR A 193 -15.83 -23.23 18.61
CA THR A 193 -14.73 -22.90 19.51
C THR A 193 -13.42 -23.59 19.10
N ALA A 194 -13.50 -24.87 18.74
CA ALA A 194 -12.33 -25.66 18.33
C ALA A 194 -11.73 -25.13 17.01
N GLU A 195 -12.57 -24.86 16.01
CA GLU A 195 -12.14 -24.35 14.70
C GLU A 195 -11.57 -22.94 14.80
N LEU A 196 -12.19 -22.05 15.60
CA LEU A 196 -11.63 -20.71 15.85
C LEU A 196 -10.29 -20.77 16.57
N LYS A 197 -10.14 -21.68 17.53
CA LYS A 197 -8.88 -21.88 18.24
C LYS A 197 -7.80 -22.39 17.28
N GLN A 198 -8.12 -23.40 16.45
CA GLN A 198 -7.19 -23.91 15.45
C GLN A 198 -6.77 -22.82 14.46
N TYR A 199 -7.74 -22.07 13.92
CA TYR A 199 -7.46 -20.93 13.04
C TYR A 199 -6.56 -19.89 13.71
N SER A 200 -6.84 -19.53 14.97
CA SER A 200 -6.01 -18.61 15.73
C SER A 200 -4.58 -19.12 15.92
N ASP A 201 -4.41 -20.40 16.26
CA ASP A 201 -3.10 -21.02 16.47
C ASP A 201 -2.28 -21.09 15.18
N GLU A 202 -2.93 -21.32 14.04
CA GLU A 202 -2.30 -21.33 12.72
C GLU A 202 -1.98 -19.92 12.22
N LEU A 203 -2.88 -18.96 12.42
CA LEU A 203 -2.67 -17.55 12.12
C LEU A 203 -1.45 -17.01 12.86
N VAL A 204 -1.33 -17.29 14.16
CA VAL A 204 -0.18 -16.88 14.99
C VAL A 204 1.14 -17.49 14.49
N LYS A 205 1.12 -18.69 13.90
CA LYS A 205 2.31 -19.31 13.31
C LYS A 205 2.67 -18.73 11.94
N ALA A 206 1.66 -18.39 11.13
CA ALA A 206 1.85 -17.85 9.79
C ALA A 206 2.21 -16.36 9.78
N TYR A 207 1.79 -15.60 10.80
CA TYR A 207 1.92 -14.15 10.85
C TYR A 207 3.35 -13.60 10.94
N PRO A 208 4.29 -14.15 11.75
CA PRO A 208 5.62 -13.56 11.92
C PRO A 208 6.40 -13.27 10.64
N PRO A 209 6.53 -14.20 9.67
CA PRO A 209 7.22 -13.91 8.41
C PRO A 209 6.51 -12.85 7.56
N ILE A 210 5.17 -12.81 7.60
CA ILE A 210 4.37 -11.80 6.88
C ILE A 210 4.62 -10.42 7.47
N ALA A 211 4.59 -10.30 8.80
CA ALA A 211 4.84 -9.05 9.50
C ALA A 211 6.27 -8.54 9.22
N GLU A 212 7.24 -9.44 9.12
CA GLU A 212 8.61 -9.10 8.72
C GLU A 212 8.65 -8.57 7.29
N ASP A 213 8.04 -9.26 6.33
CA ASP A 213 7.96 -8.84 4.93
C ASP A 213 7.29 -7.47 4.78
N LEU A 214 6.18 -7.22 5.48
CA LEU A 214 5.48 -5.94 5.46
C LEU A 214 6.29 -4.80 6.09
N ASN A 215 7.04 -5.09 7.15
CA ASN A 215 7.94 -4.11 7.76
C ASN A 215 9.09 -3.76 6.81
N LYS A 216 9.71 -4.77 6.17
CA LYS A 216 10.74 -4.56 5.15
C LYS A 216 10.20 -3.74 3.99
N LEU A 217 8.99 -4.04 3.53
CA LEU A 217 8.32 -3.29 2.47
C LEU A 217 8.12 -1.82 2.84
N LYS A 218 7.60 -1.58 4.06
CA LYS A 218 7.42 -0.22 4.59
C LYS A 218 8.74 0.53 4.67
N GLU A 219 9.81 -0.14 5.09
CA GLU A 219 11.15 0.45 5.15
C GLU A 219 11.69 0.77 3.75
N ALA A 220 11.58 -0.15 2.80
CA ALA A 220 11.98 0.05 1.41
C ALA A 220 11.24 1.24 0.77
N ILE A 221 9.91 1.30 0.94
CA ILE A 221 9.08 2.43 0.51
C ILE A 221 9.55 3.75 1.15
N ASN A 222 9.81 3.76 2.46
CA ASN A 222 10.27 4.97 3.15
C ASN A 222 11.66 5.42 2.64
N VAL A 223 12.61 4.50 2.49
CA VAL A 223 13.94 4.80 1.97
C VAL A 223 13.84 5.41 0.56
N TYR A 224 12.98 4.84 -0.29
CA TYR A 224 12.74 5.35 -1.64
C TYR A 224 12.13 6.76 -1.63
N ILE A 225 11.06 6.97 -0.84
CA ILE A 225 10.35 8.25 -0.74
C ILE A 225 11.25 9.37 -0.19
N TYR A 226 12.14 9.08 0.78
CA TYR A 226 12.93 10.11 1.46
C TYR A 226 14.37 10.29 0.94
N ARG A 227 14.78 9.57 -0.10
CA ARG A 227 16.11 9.74 -0.75
C ARG A 227 16.38 11.21 -1.15
N PRO A 228 17.55 11.81 -0.92
CA PRO A 228 17.81 13.19 -1.39
C PRO A 228 17.87 13.27 -2.93
N ILE A 229 17.26 14.30 -3.53
CA ILE A 229 17.45 14.62 -4.95
C ILE A 229 18.71 15.46 -5.08
N HIS A 230 19.78 14.89 -5.62
CA HIS A 230 21.01 15.62 -5.91
C HIS A 230 21.04 16.09 -7.37
N HIS A 231 21.60 17.28 -7.62
CA HIS A 231 21.77 17.84 -8.97
C HIS A 231 22.51 16.89 -9.94
N THR A 232 23.39 16.03 -9.43
CA THR A 232 24.14 15.03 -10.22
C THR A 232 23.28 13.87 -10.73
N ALA A 233 22.03 13.74 -10.28
CA ALA A 233 21.07 12.75 -10.78
C ALA A 233 20.28 13.26 -12.00
N VAL A 234 20.54 14.48 -12.48
CA VAL A 234 19.94 15.01 -13.72
C VAL A 234 20.56 14.36 -14.97
N ASP A 235 21.78 13.80 -14.86
CA ASP A 235 22.57 13.34 -16.02
C ASP A 235 22.78 11.82 -16.11
N LYS A 236 22.11 10.97 -15.31
CA LYS A 236 22.43 9.54 -15.19
C LYS A 236 21.30 8.54 -15.44
N GLU A 237 20.15 8.96 -15.95
CA GLU A 237 19.08 8.05 -16.41
C GLU A 237 18.74 8.34 -17.88
#